data_AF-A0A0M8TTY5-F1
#
_entry.id   AF-A0A0M8TTY5-F1
#
_cell.length_a   1.000
_cell.length_b   1.000
_cell.length_c   1.000
_cell.angle_alpha   90.00
_cell.angle_beta   90.00
_cell.angle_gamma   90.00
#
_symmetry.space_group_name_H-M   'P 1'
#
loop_
_entity.id
_entity.type
_entity.pdbx_description
1 polymer ?
#
loop_
_entity_poly.entity_id
_entity_poly.type
_entity_poly.pdbx_seq_one_letter_code
_entity_poly.pdbx_strand_id
1 'polypeptide(L)' 'FIPGLELSRRFYLEAVRPLLDEAAPGITHSAARVGSGSEVLGFDTARSADHEWGPRLQIFLYPQDVTHHGA' A
#
# COMPACT_ATOMS: atom_id res chain seq x y z
N PHE A 1 5.82 16.81 7.78
CA PHE A 1 5.07 16.07 6.74
C PHE A 1 5.81 14.76 6.48
N ILE A 2 5.07 13.68 6.26
CA ILE A 2 5.63 12.40 5.84
C ILE A 2 5.27 12.21 4.35
N PRO A 3 6.25 12.00 3.46
CA PRO A 3 5.97 11.70 2.06
C PRO A 3 5.03 10.51 1.91
N GLY A 4 4.08 10.58 0.97
CA GLY A 4 3.02 9.58 0.78
C GLY A 4 3.57 8.17 0.51
N LEU A 5 4.70 8.04 -0.19
CA LEU A 5 5.36 6.75 -0.39
C LEU A 5 5.95 6.20 0.91
N GLU A 6 6.56 7.06 1.74
CA GLU A 6 7.09 6.66 3.04
C GLU A 6 5.96 6.29 4.01
N LEU A 7 4.88 7.06 4.02
CA LEU A 7 3.68 6.76 4.80
C LEU A 7 3.06 5.42 4.39
N SER A 8 2.93 5.17 3.09
CA SER A 8 2.37 3.91 2.57
C SER A 8 3.29 2.71 2.84
N ARG A 9 4.61 2.90 2.82
CA ARG A 9 5.59 1.87 3.21
C ARG A 9 5.45 1.49 4.68
N ARG A 10 5.36 2.47 5.57
CA ARG A 10 5.15 2.21 7.01
C ARG A 10 3.82 1.51 7.25
N PHE A 11 2.76 1.98 6.60
CA PHE A 11 1.46 1.34 6.68
C PHE A 11 1.48 -0.12 6.26
N TYR A 12 2.19 -0.46 5.18
CA TYR A 12 2.39 -1.85 4.80
C TYR A 12 3.07 -2.66 5.90
N LEU A 13 4.22 -2.18 6.39
CA LEU A 13 5.05 -2.94 7.33
C LEU A 13 4.40 -3.09 8.72
N GLU A 14 3.74 -2.04 9.19
CA GLU A 14 3.26 -1.94 10.57
C GLU A 14 1.81 -2.39 10.73
N ALA A 15 0.98 -2.24 9.69
CA ALA A 15 -0.45 -2.57 9.78
C ALA A 15 -0.85 -3.68 8.82
N VAL A 16 -0.55 -3.57 7.52
CA VAL A 16 -1.08 -4.51 6.52
C VAL A 16 -0.40 -5.87 6.59
N ARG A 17 0.93 -5.91 6.68
CA ARG A 17 1.69 -7.18 6.69
C ARG A 17 1.33 -8.07 7.87
N PRO A 18 1.24 -7.58 9.13
CA PRO A 18 0.77 -8.41 10.23
C PRO A 18 -0.63 -9.01 10.01
N LEU A 19 -1.54 -8.23 9.41
CA LEU A 19 -2.88 -8.70 9.09
C LEU A 19 -2.87 -9.77 7.99
N LEU A 20 -1.99 -9.65 6.99
CA LEU A 20 -1.82 -10.69 5.97
C LEU A 20 -1.20 -11.96 6.57
N ASP A 21 -0.22 -11.82 7.46
CA ASP A 21 0.41 -12.95 8.14
C ASP A 21 -0.61 -13.73 9.01
N GLU A 22 -1.60 -13.05 9.59
CA GLU A 22 -2.70 -13.67 10.35
C GLU A 22 -3.80 -14.26 9.46
N ALA A 23 -4.31 -13.49 8.50
CA ALA A 23 -5.48 -13.85 7.71
C ALA A 23 -5.18 -14.79 6.53
N ALA A 24 -3.96 -14.73 5.98
CA ALA A 24 -3.51 -15.57 4.87
C ALA A 24 -2.02 -15.95 5.05
N PRO A 25 -1.70 -16.80 6.05
CA PRO A 25 -0.31 -17.12 6.39
C PRO A 25 0.49 -17.66 5.19
N GLY A 26 1.64 -17.03 4.93
CA GLY A 26 2.56 -17.45 3.86
C GLY A 26 2.12 -17.10 2.44
N ILE A 27 1.06 -16.29 2.27
CA ILE A 27 0.63 -15.85 0.94
C ILE A 27 1.73 -15.05 0.25
N THR A 28 2.08 -15.48 -0.96
CA THR A 28 3.05 -14.74 -1.77
C THR A 28 2.35 -13.58 -2.43
N HIS A 29 2.85 -12.37 -2.21
CA HIS A 29 2.25 -11.15 -2.72
C HIS A 29 3.28 -10.05 -2.96
N SER A 30 2.88 -9.06 -3.77
CA SER A 30 3.56 -7.76 -3.85
C SER A 30 2.65 -6.68 -3.30
N ALA A 31 3.23 -5.65 -2.69
CA ALA A 31 2.50 -4.46 -2.22
C ALA A 31 3.08 -3.22 -2.91
N ALA A 32 2.22 -2.39 -3.49
CA ALA A 32 2.68 -1.16 -4.15
C ALA A 32 1.68 -0.02 -4.00
N ARG A 33 2.19 1.21 -4.06
CA ARG A 33 1.38 2.41 -4.24
C ARG A 33 1.37 2.75 -5.73
N VAL A 34 0.25 2.53 -6.39
CA VAL A 34 0.04 2.84 -7.82
C VAL A 34 -1.02 3.94 -7.98
N GLY A 35 -0.76 4.88 -8.88
CA GLY A 35 -1.69 5.97 -9.23
C GLY A 35 -0.98 7.19 -9.81
N SER A 36 -1.73 8.27 -10.00
CA SER A 36 -1.24 9.55 -10.54
C SER A 36 -0.92 10.59 -9.46
N GLY A 37 -0.92 10.20 -8.19
CA GLY A 37 -0.68 11.11 -7.07
C GLY A 37 0.74 11.70 -7.07
N SER A 38 0.92 12.88 -6.48
CA SER A 38 2.21 13.57 -6.43
C SER A 38 3.31 12.74 -5.75
N GLU A 39 2.93 11.86 -4.82
CA GLU A 39 3.83 10.91 -4.19
C GLU A 39 4.40 9.88 -5.17
N VAL A 40 3.59 9.42 -6.14
CA VAL A 40 4.02 8.46 -7.16
C VAL A 40 4.84 9.14 -8.24
N LEU A 41 4.49 10.38 -8.60
CA LEU A 41 5.17 11.15 -9.64
C LEU A 41 6.45 11.86 -9.15
N GLY A 42 6.75 11.84 -7.84
CA GLY A 42 7.95 12.44 -7.27
C GLY A 42 7.86 13.94 -6.99
N PHE A 43 6.64 14.50 -6.92
CA PHE A 43 6.37 15.92 -6.67
C PHE A 43 5.78 16.18 -5.28
N ASP A 44 6.00 15.28 -4.33
CA ASP A 44 5.38 15.35 -3.02
C ASP A 44 5.95 16.49 -2.18
N THR A 45 5.08 17.24 -1.52
CA THR A 45 5.46 18.38 -0.68
C THR A 45 4.61 18.41 0.59
N ALA A 46 5.00 19.24 1.56
CA ALA A 46 4.17 19.43 2.76
C ALA A 46 2.75 19.92 2.44
N ARG A 47 2.55 20.66 1.35
CA ARG A 47 1.21 21.09 0.91
C ARG A 47 0.38 19.91 0.41
N SER A 48 0.98 18.96 -0.32
CA SER A 48 0.28 17.77 -0.86
C SER A 48 -0.50 16.98 0.19
N ALA A 49 -0.19 17.13 1.49
CA ALA A 49 -0.95 16.57 2.58
C ALA A 49 -2.42 17.05 2.68
N ASP A 50 -2.78 18.11 1.95
CA ASP A 50 -4.13 18.69 1.94
C ASP A 50 -5.08 18.04 0.91
N HIS A 51 -4.59 17.23 -0.04
CA HIS A 51 -5.42 16.58 -1.07
C HIS A 51 -5.02 15.12 -1.28
N GLU A 52 -5.95 14.21 -1.03
CA GLU A 52 -5.79 12.77 -1.19
C GLU A 52 -4.60 12.14 -0.44
N TRP A 53 -4.04 12.83 0.54
CA TRP A 53 -2.94 12.28 1.34
C TRP A 53 -3.44 11.28 2.38
N GLY A 54 -2.71 10.19 2.55
CA GLY A 54 -3.04 9.13 3.50
C GLY A 54 -2.33 7.82 3.19
N PRO A 55 -2.32 6.87 4.14
CA PRO A 55 -1.73 5.55 3.92
C PRO A 55 -2.61 4.72 2.98
N ARG A 56 -2.08 4.32 1.82
CA ARG A 56 -2.83 3.54 0.82
C ARG A 56 -1.92 2.73 -0.06
N LEU A 57 -2.33 1.52 -0.42
CA LEU A 57 -1.59 0.63 -1.31
C LEU A 57 -2.53 -0.39 -1.93
N GLN A 58 -2.05 -1.07 -2.96
CA GLN A 58 -2.66 -2.27 -3.54
C GLN A 58 -1.81 -3.50 -3.19
N ILE A 59 -2.48 -4.61 -2.91
CA ILE A 59 -1.87 -5.94 -2.78
C ILE A 59 -2.12 -6.71 -4.07
N PHE A 60 -1.06 -7.26 -4.64
CA PHE A 60 -1.09 -8.07 -5.84
C PHE A 60 -0.79 -9.52 -5.46
N LEU A 61 -1.76 -10.39 -5.73
CA LEU A 61 -1.67 -11.83 -5.49
C LEU A 61 -1.38 -12.56 -6.79
N TYR A 62 -0.92 -13.81 -6.69
CA TYR A 62 -0.93 -14.67 -7.85
C TYR A 62 -2.38 -15.00 -8.27
N PRO A 63 -2.64 -15.26 -9.57
CA PRO A 63 -3.98 -15.54 -10.06
C PRO A 63 -4.69 -16.68 -9.31
N GLN A 64 -3.97 -17.72 -8.92
CA GLN A 64 -4.55 -18.85 -8.17
C GLN A 64 -5.03 -18.50 -6.75
N ASP A 65 -4.53 -17.41 -6.17
CA ASP A 65 -4.84 -17.00 -4.80
C ASP A 65 -6.00 -15.99 -4.74
N VAL A 66 -6.36 -15.39 -5.88
CA VAL A 66 -7.42 -14.38 -5.99
C VAL A 66 -8.80 -14.96 -5.66
N THR A 67 -9.08 -16.22 -6.02
CA THR A 67 -10.38 -16.83 -5.74
C THR A 67 -10.67 -17.01 -4.26
N HIS A 68 -9.64 -17.13 -3.42
CA HIS A 68 -9.75 -17.34 -1.99
C HIS A 68 -9.53 -16.07 -1.16
N HIS A 69 -8.72 -15.13 -1.67
CA HIS A 69 -8.27 -13.95 -0.90
C HIS A 69 -8.41 -12.62 -1.65
N GLY A 70 -8.85 -12.63 -2.90
CA GLY A 70 -9.14 -11.43 -3.68
C GLY A 70 -10.46 -10.77 -3.27
N ALA A 71 -10.59 -9.49 -3.60
CA ALA A 71 -11.82 -8.71 -3.46
C ALA A 71 -12.68 -8.77 -4.73
#